data_AF-A0A1Y4N6H0-F1
#
_entry.id   AF-A0A1Y4N6H0-F1
#
_cell.length_a   1.000
_cell.length_b   1.000
_cell.length_c   1.000
_cell.angle_alpha   90.00
_cell.angle_beta   90.00
_cell.angle_gamma   90.00
#
_symmetry.space_group_name_H-M   'P 1'
#
loop_
_entity.id
_entity.type
_entity.pdbx_description
1 polymer ?
#
loop_
_entity_poly.entity_id
_entity_poly.type
_entity_poly.pdbx_seq_one_letter_code
_entity_poly.pdbx_strand_id
1 'polypeptide(L)'
;MINIKKLHELIDFENRIAQICEDYPMAEKDIWIPTLEALGDDEDEIIELMDNADETMLMLLWPVYEELLDKFHSEKMKSAVERFFVNVDTKIKKE
;
A
#
# COMPACT_ATOMS: atom_id res chain seq x y z
N MET A 1 1.29 9.36 -12.36
CA MET A 1 2.02 10.14 -11.35
C MET A 1 1.41 9.97 -9.97
N ILE A 2 2.10 9.15 -9.18
CA ILE A 2 1.79 8.90 -7.77
C ILE A 2 1.91 10.18 -6.94
N ASN A 3 0.95 10.40 -6.04
CA ASN A 3 0.99 11.46 -5.03
C ASN A 3 1.69 10.97 -3.74
N ILE A 4 3.02 10.91 -3.77
CA ILE A 4 3.85 10.44 -2.64
C ILE A 4 3.57 11.21 -1.34
N LYS A 5 3.37 12.53 -1.44
CA LYS A 5 3.05 13.34 -0.26
C LYS A 5 1.76 12.86 0.42
N LYS A 6 0.72 12.55 -0.37
CA LYS A 6 -0.55 12.06 0.16
C LYS A 6 -0.40 10.69 0.80
N LEU A 7 0.41 9.79 0.24
CA LEU A 7 0.69 8.49 0.85
C LEU A 7 1.34 8.63 2.23
N HIS A 8 2.32 9.54 2.39
CA HIS A 8 2.90 9.83 3.70
C HIS A 8 1.90 10.43 4.69
N GLU A 9 1.00 11.32 4.24
CA GLU A 9 -0.07 11.85 5.09
C GLU A 9 -1.03 10.75 5.57
N LEU A 10 -1.28 9.72 4.75
CA LEU A 10 -2.12 8.57 5.09
C LEU A 10 -1.42 7.63 6.08
N ILE A 11 -0.12 7.39 5.91
CA ILE A 11 0.72 6.67 6.89
C ILE A 11 0.65 7.37 8.26
N ASP A 12 0.84 8.69 8.29
CA ASP A 12 0.79 9.46 9.53
C ASP A 12 -0.59 9.38 10.19
N PHE A 13 -1.66 9.38 9.39
CA PHE A 13 -3.01 9.22 9.87
C PHE A 13 -3.25 7.81 10.44
N GLU A 14 -2.87 6.76 9.71
CA GLU A 14 -2.98 5.35 10.12
C GLU A 14 -2.23 5.11 11.44
N ASN A 15 -0.98 5.58 11.55
CA ASN A 15 -0.18 5.47 12.77
C ASN A 15 -0.80 6.18 13.98
N ARG A 16 -1.50 7.31 13.76
CA ARG A 16 -2.21 8.02 14.83
C ARG A 16 -3.48 7.30 15.24
N ILE A 17 -4.19 6.71 14.29
CA ILE A 17 -5.42 5.96 14.54
C ILE A 17 -5.11 4.64 15.28
N ALA A 18 -4.07 3.92 14.87
CA ALA A 18 -3.64 2.66 15.51
C ALA A 18 -3.32 2.82 17.01
N GLN A 19 -2.92 4.02 17.47
CA GLN A 19 -2.71 4.31 18.89
C GLN A 19 -4.00 4.42 19.71
N ILE A 20 -5.15 4.57 19.05
CA ILE A 20 -6.44 4.88 19.68
C ILE A 20 -7.47 3.77 19.38
N CYS A 21 -7.34 3.10 18.22
CA CYS A 21 -8.27 2.10 17.73
C CYS A 21 -7.52 1.07 16.88
N GLU A 22 -7.52 -0.18 17.33
CA GLU A 22 -6.88 -1.31 16.62
C GLU A 22 -7.62 -1.61 15.30
N ASP A 23 -8.95 -1.59 15.32
CA ASP A 23 -9.81 -1.87 14.16
C ASP A 23 -10.64 -0.63 13.77
N TYR A 24 -10.02 0.29 13.04
CA TYR A 24 -10.68 1.54 12.67
C TYR A 24 -11.83 1.33 11.66
N PRO A 25 -13.11 1.60 12.03
CA PRO A 25 -14.25 1.23 11.19
C PRO A 25 -14.35 1.99 9.86
N MET A 26 -13.64 3.12 9.72
CA MET A 26 -13.65 3.95 8.51
C MET A 26 -12.36 3.82 7.69
N ALA A 27 -11.53 2.79 7.95
CA ALA A 27 -10.26 2.59 7.26
C ALA A 27 -10.41 2.56 5.73
N GLU A 28 -11.44 1.88 5.21
CA GLU A 28 -11.70 1.83 3.77
C GLU A 28 -11.88 3.23 3.17
N LYS A 29 -12.73 4.05 3.80
CA LYS A 29 -13.07 5.39 3.32
C LYS A 29 -11.95 6.41 3.51
N ASP A 30 -11.29 6.38 4.67
CA ASP A 30 -10.38 7.44 5.08
C ASP A 30 -8.90 7.10 4.79
N ILE A 31 -8.59 5.82 4.49
CA ILE A 31 -7.23 5.32 4.23
C ILE A 31 -7.14 4.60 2.88
N TRP A 32 -7.91 3.52 2.67
CA TRP A 32 -7.70 2.62 1.52
C TRP A 32 -8.10 3.26 0.19
N ILE A 33 -9.31 3.81 0.09
CA ILE A 33 -9.77 4.55 -1.10
C ILE A 33 -8.81 5.73 -1.41
N PRO A 34 -8.46 6.60 -0.45
CA PRO A 34 -7.46 7.64 -0.67
C PRO A 34 -6.08 7.12 -1.09
N THR A 35 -5.67 5.92 -0.64
CA THR A 35 -4.41 5.29 -1.06
C THR A 35 -4.46 4.93 -2.53
N LEU A 36 -5.54 4.26 -2.99
CA LEU A 36 -5.75 3.94 -4.39
C LEU A 36 -5.81 5.19 -5.28
N GLU A 37 -6.50 6.24 -4.83
CA GLU A 37 -6.54 7.54 -5.53
C GLU A 37 -5.15 8.19 -5.63
N ALA A 38 -4.35 8.09 -4.56
CA ALA A 38 -2.99 8.65 -4.54
C ALA A 38 -2.00 7.85 -5.39
N LEU A 39 -2.20 6.54 -5.56
CA LEU A 39 -1.40 5.70 -6.47
C LEU A 39 -1.66 6.04 -7.95
N GLY A 40 -2.88 6.44 -8.29
CA GLY A 40 -3.25 6.76 -9.66
C GLY A 40 -3.36 5.51 -10.56
N ASP A 41 -3.13 5.71 -11.86
CA ASP A 41 -3.46 4.71 -12.90
C ASP A 41 -2.25 4.19 -13.69
N ASP A 42 -1.03 4.60 -13.33
CA ASP A 42 0.18 4.14 -14.01
C ASP A 42 0.74 2.89 -13.34
N GLU A 43 0.51 1.75 -13.98
CA GLU A 43 0.90 0.44 -13.46
C GLU A 43 2.41 0.30 -13.24
N ASP A 44 3.23 0.86 -14.14
CA ASP A 44 4.68 0.72 -14.06
C ASP A 44 5.25 1.58 -12.92
N GLU A 45 4.73 2.80 -12.72
CA GLU A 45 5.08 3.62 -11.56
C GLU A 45 4.70 2.94 -10.23
N ILE A 46 3.54 2.29 -10.16
CA ILE A 46 3.06 1.60 -8.95
C ILE A 46 3.96 0.41 -8.63
N ILE A 47 4.33 -0.39 -9.64
CA ILE A 47 5.25 -1.52 -9.46
C ILE A 47 6.61 -1.02 -8.99
N GLU A 48 7.14 0.06 -9.57
CA GLU A 48 8.40 0.65 -9.15
C GLU A 48 8.36 1.14 -7.68
N LEU A 49 7.25 1.74 -7.26
CA LEU A 49 7.03 2.10 -5.85
C LEU A 49 7.06 0.85 -4.95
N MET A 50 6.31 -0.20 -5.28
CA MET A 50 6.22 -1.42 -4.48
C MET A 50 7.57 -2.12 -4.32
N ASP A 51 8.37 -2.17 -5.40
CA ASP A 51 9.68 -2.83 -5.39
C ASP A 51 10.71 -2.07 -4.53
N ASN A 52 10.57 -0.74 -4.39
CA ASN A 52 11.50 0.12 -3.66
C ASN A 52 10.98 0.59 -2.29
N ALA A 53 9.73 0.28 -1.95
CA ALA A 53 9.06 0.72 -0.73
C ALA A 53 9.77 0.23 0.54
N ASP A 54 9.81 1.11 1.54
CA ASP A 54 10.15 0.72 2.91
C ASP A 54 8.99 -0.04 3.57
N GLU A 55 9.22 -0.56 4.77
CA GLU A 55 8.22 -1.34 5.48
C GLU A 55 6.93 -0.56 5.74
N THR A 56 7.04 0.71 6.12
CA THR A 56 5.86 1.55 6.42
C THR A 56 5.00 1.76 5.18
N MET A 57 5.62 2.03 4.03
CA MET A 57 4.89 2.14 2.76
C MET A 57 4.29 0.79 2.35
N LEU A 58 5.00 -0.32 2.55
CA LEU A 58 4.46 -1.66 2.27
C LEU A 58 3.24 -1.97 3.15
N MET A 59 3.25 -1.57 4.42
CA MET A 59 2.11 -1.74 5.33
C MET A 59 0.88 -0.93 4.89
N LEU A 60 1.08 0.31 4.41
CA LEU A 60 -0.01 1.11 3.84
C LEU A 60 -0.64 0.42 2.60
N LEU A 61 0.18 -0.25 1.78
CA LEU A 61 -0.26 -0.92 0.55
C LEU A 61 -0.89 -2.29 0.80
N TRP A 62 -0.63 -2.91 1.96
CA TRP A 62 -1.17 -4.22 2.33
C TRP A 62 -2.69 -4.34 2.20
N PRO A 63 -3.53 -3.42 2.73
CA PRO A 63 -4.97 -3.56 2.61
C PRO A 63 -5.52 -3.37 1.19
N VAL A 64 -4.72 -2.87 0.23
CA VAL A 64 -5.20 -2.49 -1.11
C VAL A 64 -4.58 -3.28 -2.26
N TYR A 65 -3.78 -4.32 -1.97
CA TYR A 65 -3.10 -5.07 -3.04
C TYR A 65 -4.10 -5.85 -3.93
N GLU A 66 -5.23 -6.28 -3.37
CA GLU A 66 -6.26 -7.02 -4.13
C GLU A 66 -6.91 -6.12 -5.16
N GLU A 67 -7.22 -4.88 -4.80
CA GLU A 67 -7.74 -3.86 -5.70
C GLU A 67 -6.74 -3.51 -6.80
N LEU A 68 -5.43 -3.55 -6.51
CA LEU A 68 -4.40 -3.40 -7.54
C LEU A 68 -4.38 -4.58 -8.52
N LEU A 69 -4.58 -5.81 -8.05
CA LEU A 69 -4.69 -7.00 -8.92
C LEU A 69 -5.96 -6.94 -9.79
N ASP A 70 -7.10 -6.56 -9.21
CA ASP A 70 -8.38 -6.42 -9.90
C ASP A 70 -8.38 -5.25 -10.91
N LYS A 71 -7.64 -4.18 -10.60
CA LYS A 71 -7.48 -3.06 -11.51
C LYS A 71 -6.54 -3.39 -12.67
N PHE A 72 -5.41 -4.00 -12.35
CA PHE A 72 -4.34 -4.31 -13.31
C PHE A 72 -4.23 -5.82 -13.49
N HIS A 73 -5.07 -6.36 -14.36
CA HIS A 73 -5.11 -7.78 -14.75
C HIS A 73 -3.90 -8.23 -15.58
N SER A 74 -2.68 -7.97 -15.09
CA SER A 74 -1.44 -8.25 -15.79
C SER A 74 -0.55 -9.23 -15.01
N GLU A 75 0.26 -9.99 -15.75
CA GLU A 75 1.28 -10.85 -15.13
C GLU A 75 2.36 -10.05 -14.41
N LYS A 76 2.63 -8.80 -14.82
CA LYS A 76 3.65 -7.96 -14.16
C LYS A 76 3.17 -7.46 -12.80
N MET A 77 1.90 -7.05 -12.66
CA MET A 77 1.32 -6.67 -11.38
C MET A 77 1.24 -7.88 -10.46
N LYS A 78 0.79 -9.03 -10.97
CA LYS A 78 0.79 -10.28 -10.20
C LYS A 78 2.18 -10.63 -9.67
N SER A 79 3.20 -10.55 -10.52
CA SER A 79 4.59 -10.78 -10.11
C SER A 79 5.09 -9.74 -9.09
N ALA A 80 4.65 -8.49 -9.18
CA ALA A 80 4.98 -7.45 -8.22
C ALA A 80 4.34 -7.70 -6.85
N VAL A 81 3.08 -8.15 -6.81
CA VAL A 81 2.39 -8.54 -5.58
C VAL A 81 3.04 -9.77 -4.93
N GLU A 82 3.49 -10.74 -5.72
CA GLU A 82 4.28 -11.87 -5.20
C GLU A 82 5.58 -11.40 -4.51
N ARG A 83 6.30 -10.44 -5.11
CA ARG A 83 7.50 -9.83 -4.50
C ARG A 83 7.15 -9.00 -3.27
N PHE A 84 6.05 -8.27 -3.31
CA PHE A 84 5.50 -7.51 -2.18
C PHE A 84 5.31 -8.43 -0.97
N PHE A 85 4.68 -9.60 -1.13
CA PHE A 85 4.51 -10.55 -0.05
C PHE A 85 5.85 -11.02 0.53
N VAL A 86 6.82 -11.33 -0.32
CA VAL A 86 8.17 -11.72 0.13
C VAL A 86 8.85 -10.58 0.89
N ASN A 87 8.71 -9.34 0.44
CA ASN A 87 9.30 -8.16 1.08
C ASN A 87 8.66 -7.89 2.45
N VAL A 88 7.33 -7.98 2.54
CA VAL A 88 6.59 -7.84 3.81
C VAL A 88 7.05 -8.92 4.79
N ASP A 89 7.09 -10.19 4.36
CA ASP A 89 7.51 -11.30 5.21
C ASP A 89 8.96 -11.19 5.69
N THR A 90 9.87 -10.72 4.83
CA THR A 90 11.30 -10.63 5.14
C THR A 90 11.69 -9.39 5.95
N LYS A 91 10.91 -8.30 5.85
CA LYS A 91 11.13 -7.07 6.61
C LYS A 91 10.49 -7.15 8.00
N ILE A 92 9.28 -7.68 8.11
CA ILE A 92 8.56 -7.82 9.39
C ILE A 92 9.19 -8.89 10.30
N LYS A 93 9.75 -9.98 9.77
CA LYS A 93 10.38 -11.04 10.59
C LYS A 93 11.76 -10.67 11.18
N LYS A 94 12.21 -9.42 11.06
CA LYS A 94 13.50 -8.96 11.61
C LYS A 94 13.41 -8.26 12.96
N GLU A 95 12.22 -8.12 13.53
CA GLU A 95 12.00 -7.62 14.90
C GLU A 95 11.64 -8.75 15.88
#